data_AF-A0AAD0YL67-F1
#
_entry.id   AF-A0AAD0YL67-F1
#
_cell.length_a   1.000
_cell.length_b   1.000
_cell.length_c   1.000
_cell.angle_alpha   90.00
_cell.angle_beta   90.00
_cell.angle_gamma   90.00
#
_symmetry.space_group_name_H-M   'P 1'
#
loop_
_entity.id
_entity.type
_entity.pdbx_description
1 polymer ?
#
loop_
_entity_poly.entity_id
_entity_poly.type
_entity_poly.pdbx_seq_one_letter_code
_entity_poly.pdbx_strand_id
1 'polypeptide(L)' 'MEKVDFLILKYLSQGLKIGDIPKQLEDDESIITSKSSIEKRLTIIKKLCGAKTPFHLAVIAKERKLI' A
#
# COMPACT_ATOMS: atom_id res chain seq x y z
N MET A 1 -4.30 -7.32 -8.32
CA MET A 1 -3.62 -6.81 -7.11
C MET A 1 -3.21 -8.01 -6.30
N GLU A 2 -1.98 -8.01 -5.82
CA GLU A 2 -1.42 -9.07 -5.00
C GLU A 2 -1.70 -8.82 -3.51
N LYS A 3 -1.57 -9.85 -2.65
CA LYS A 3 -1.79 -9.73 -1.20
C LYS A 3 -0.98 -8.57 -0.58
N VAL A 4 0.26 -8.38 -1.03
CA VAL A 4 1.14 -7.30 -0.58
C VAL A 4 0.56 -5.92 -0.89
N ASP A 5 -0.14 -5.76 -2.01
CA ASP A 5 -0.75 -4.48 -2.41
C ASP A 5 -1.85 -4.08 -1.42
N PHE A 6 -2.65 -5.04 -0.98
CA PHE A 6 -3.70 -4.83 0.04
C PHE A 6 -3.10 -4.47 1.40
N LEU A 7 -2.02 -5.14 1.80
CA LEU A 7 -1.31 -4.83 3.04
C LEU A 7 -0.72 -3.42 3.01
N ILE A 8 -0.06 -3.03 1.91
CA ILE A 8 0.46 -1.67 1.71
C ILE A 8 -0.68 -0.64 1.84
N LEU A 9 -1.83 -0.89 1.23
CA LEU A 9 -3.00 0.00 1.32
C LEU A 9 -3.57 0.08 2.74
N LYS A 10 -3.65 -1.05 3.44
CA LYS A 10 -4.10 -1.12 4.84
C LYS A 10 -3.18 -0.32 5.76
N TYR A 11 -1.86 -0.47 5.63
CA TYR A 11 -0.91 0.29 6.42
C TYR A 11 -0.97 1.80 6.12
N LEU A 12 -1.15 2.17 4.84
CA LEU A 12 -1.36 3.56 4.46
C LEU A 12 -2.65 4.14 5.03
N SER A 13 -3.74 3.36 5.07
CA SER A 13 -5.01 3.82 5.66
C SER A 13 -4.95 3.97 7.18
N GLN A 14 -4.04 3.25 7.83
CA GLN A 14 -3.70 3.40 9.25
C GLN A 14 -2.76 4.60 9.52
N GLY A 15 -2.30 5.30 8.47
CA GLY A 15 -1.45 6.48 8.59
C GLY A 15 0.06 6.20 8.62
N LEU A 16 0.50 4.96 8.33
CA LEU A 16 1.93 4.66 8.23
C LEU A 16 2.55 5.38 7.03
N LYS A 17 3.79 5.83 7.19
CA LYS A 17 4.57 6.40 6.08
C LYS A 17 5.17 5.28 5.25
N ILE A 18 5.36 5.52 3.95
CA ILE A 18 5.95 4.56 3.00
C ILE A 18 7.30 4.01 3.48
N GLY A 19 8.08 4.80 4.23
CA GLY A 19 9.36 4.37 4.80
C GLY A 19 9.24 3.33 5.93
N ASP A 20 8.11 3.28 6.62
CA ASP A 20 7.87 2.40 7.77
C ASP A 20 7.17 1.09 7.36
N ILE A 21 6.46 1.10 6.24
CA ILE A 21 5.76 -0.08 5.70
C ILE A 21 6.66 -1.31 5.50
N PRO A 22 7.92 -1.22 5.02
CA PRO A 22 8.79 -2.37 4.87
C PRO A 22 9.01 -3.12 6.19
N LYS A 23 9.25 -2.35 7.26
CA LYS A 23 9.47 -2.89 8.59
C LYS A 23 8.18 -3.50 9.15
N GLN A 24 7.05 -2.82 8.98
CA GLN A 24 5.76 -3.34 9.41
C GLN A 24 5.37 -4.64 8.68
N LEU A 25 5.68 -4.75 7.38
CA LEU A 25 5.45 -5.97 6.59
C LEU A 25 6.31 -7.14 7.05
N GLU A 26 7.54 -6.86 7.47
CA GLU A 26 8.43 -7.84 8.07
C GLU A 26 7.90 -8.29 9.44
N ASP A 27 7.47 -7.36 10.29
CA ASP A 27 6.99 -7.63 11.65
C ASP A 27 5.65 -8.40 11.66
N ASP A 28 4.66 -8.02 10.84
CA ASP A 28 3.32 -8.64 10.85
C ASP A 28 3.21 -9.90 9.98
N GLU A 29 3.89 -9.93 8.82
CA GLU A 29 3.67 -10.96 7.79
C GLU A 29 4.96 -11.70 7.39
N SER A 30 6.11 -11.39 8.01
CA SER A 30 7.43 -11.93 7.64
C SER A 30 7.80 -11.67 6.16
N ILE A 31 7.27 -10.59 5.59
CA ILE A 31 7.50 -10.21 4.19
C ILE A 31 8.66 -9.22 4.12
N ILE A 32 9.81 -9.70 3.67
CA ILE A 32 10.99 -8.86 3.44
C ILE A 32 10.82 -8.12 2.11
N THR A 33 10.73 -6.81 2.17
CA THR A 33 10.61 -5.94 0.99
C THR A 33 11.41 -4.67 1.18
N SER A 34 11.90 -4.10 0.08
CA SER A 34 12.59 -2.81 0.12
C SER A 34 11.60 -1.65 -0.02
N LYS A 35 11.96 -0.47 0.48
CA LYS A 35 11.20 0.77 0.25
C LYS A 35 10.94 1.01 -1.25
N SER A 36 11.95 0.79 -2.10
CA SER A 36 11.81 0.97 -3.56
C SER A 36 10.79 0.00 -4.17
N SER A 37 10.73 -1.24 -3.68
CA SER A 37 9.72 -2.21 -4.11
C SER A 37 8.31 -1.76 -3.74
N ILE A 38 8.13 -1.19 -2.55
CA ILE A 38 6.84 -0.63 -2.12
C ILE A 38 6.45 0.58 -2.98
N GLU A 39 7.38 1.49 -3.28
CA GLU A 39 7.11 2.65 -4.13
C GLU A 39 6.71 2.25 -5.56
N LYS A 40 7.38 1.22 -6.12
CA LYS A 40 7.01 0.64 -7.43
C LYS A 40 5.60 0.04 -7.40
N ARG A 41 5.31 -0.78 -6.39
CA ARG A 41 3.95 -1.35 -6.19
C ARG A 41 2.91 -0.25 -6.04
N LEU A 42 3.18 0.75 -5.21
CA LEU A 42 2.27 1.88 -5.00
C LEU A 42 1.99 2.63 -6.31
N THR A 43 3.01 2.82 -7.15
CA THR A 43 2.86 3.44 -8.46
C THR A 43 1.94 2.62 -9.38
N ILE A 44 2.10 1.29 -9.39
CA ILE A 44 1.24 0.37 -10.15
C ILE A 44 -0.20 0.44 -9.62
N ILE A 45 -0.39 0.34 -8.29
CA ILE A 45 -1.70 0.38 -7.65
C ILE A 45 -2.40 1.72 -7.93
N LYS A 46 -1.68 2.84 -7.82
CA LYS A 46 -2.21 4.17 -8.17
C LYS A 46 -2.69 4.20 -9.62
N LYS A 47 -1.94 3.63 -10.55
CA LYS A 47 -2.33 3.58 -11.97
C LYS A 47 -3.56 2.69 -12.19
N LEU A 48 -3.62 1.53 -11.54
CA LEU A 48 -4.76 0.60 -11.63
C LEU A 48 -6.06 1.20 -11.06
N CYS A 49 -5.95 1.95 -9.96
CA CYS A 49 -7.08 2.59 -9.31
C CYS A 49 -7.44 3.96 -9.91
N GLY A 50 -6.59 4.54 -10.79
CA GLY A 50 -6.77 5.90 -11.29
C GLY A 50 -6.49 6.99 -10.25
N ALA A 51 -5.73 6.68 -9.21
CA ALA A 51 -5.50 7.55 -8.06
C ALA A 51 -4.34 8.54 -8.30
N LYS A 52 -4.61 9.82 -8.05
CA LYS A 52 -3.61 10.91 -8.18
C LYS A 52 -2.68 11.02 -6.95
N THR A 53 -3.19 10.77 -5.76
CA THR A 53 -2.44 10.85 -4.49
C THR A 53 -2.58 9.55 -3.68
N PRO A 54 -1.67 9.26 -2.73
CA PRO A 54 -1.82 8.12 -1.82
C PRO A 54 -3.13 8.19 -1.01
N PHE A 55 -3.56 9.39 -0.64
CA PHE A 55 -4.83 9.59 0.04
C PHE A 55 -6.03 9.27 -0.88
N HIS A 56 -6.02 9.76 -2.12
CA HIS A 56 -7.04 9.41 -3.11
C HIS A 56 -7.08 7.90 -3.35
N LEU A 57 -5.91 7.24 -3.34
CA LEU A 57 -5.83 5.80 -3.45
C LEU A 57 -6.49 5.08 -2.26
N ALA A 58 -6.25 5.53 -1.03
CA ALA A 58 -6.88 4.98 0.17
C ALA A 58 -8.41 5.16 0.15
N VAL A 59 -8.91 6.30 -0.31
CA VAL A 59 -10.34 6.55 -0.49
C VAL A 59 -10.95 5.59 -1.51
N ILE A 60 -10.35 5.47 -2.69
CA ILE A 60 -10.82 4.54 -3.74
C ILE A 60 -10.78 3.10 -3.23
N ALA A 61 -9.74 2.71 -2.49
CA ALA A 61 -9.62 1.38 -1.92
C ALA A 61 -10.75 1.08 -0.93
N LYS A 62 -11.09 2.05 -0.06
CA LYS A 62 -12.21 1.95 0.89
C LYS A 62 -13.57 1.89 0.18
N GLU A 63 -13.80 2.76 -0.81
CA GLU A 63 -15.06 2.77 -1.58
C GLU A 63 -15.30 1.47 -2.35
N ARG A 64 -14.22 0.86 -2.86
CA ARG A 64 -14.27 -0.43 -3.56
C ARG A 64 -14.30 -1.64 -2.62
N LYS A 65 -14.38 -1.43 -1.29
CA LYS A 65 -14.31 -2.48 -0.27
C LYS A 65 -13.08 -3.39 -0.41
N LEU A 66 -11.97 -2.80 -0.88
CA LEU A 66 -10.67 -3.47 -0.98
C LEU A 66 -9.94 -3.48 0.37
N ILE A 67 -10.27 -2.53 1.25
CA ILE A 67 -9.80 -2.39 2.64
C ILE A 67 -10.93 -1.92 3.54
#